data_AF-A0A1I7U594-F1
#
_entry.id   AF-A0A1I7U594-F1
#
_cell.length_a   1.000
_cell.length_b   1.000
_cell.length_c   1.000
_cell.angle_alpha   90.00
_cell.angle_beta   90.00
_cell.angle_gamma   90.00
#
_symmetry.space_group_name_H-M   'P 1'
#
loop_
_entity.id
_entity.type
_entity.pdbx_description
1 polymer ?
#
loop_
_entity_poly.entity_id
_entity_poly.type
_entity_poly.pdbx_seq_one_letter_code
_entity_poly.pdbx_strand_id
1 'polypeptide(L)'
;MFTFPKLLAFFLFFSFNSMFNAEEELMYQKFVTVATTQERGYLTLGSVASISKKLLSFDAKNASADYSSPTWMNDCYRDFYAANNSKGYVVFWLKGDILYCETVFRTVQQVKPTFEVQYLMRMEQPGDRCAV
;
A
#
# COMPACT_ATOMS: atom_id res chain seq x y z
N MET A 1 59.56 24.86 -11.06
CA MET A 1 58.51 25.90 -10.96
C MET A 1 57.53 25.63 -12.10
N PHE A 2 56.27 25.23 -11.94
CA PHE A 2 55.31 25.28 -10.83
C PHE A 2 54.53 23.94 -10.76
N THR A 3 54.23 23.49 -9.54
CA THR A 3 53.31 22.41 -9.18
C THR A 3 51.90 22.97 -8.88
N PHE A 4 50.92 22.05 -8.73
CA PHE A 4 49.51 22.17 -8.24
C PHE A 4 48.41 21.94 -9.31
N PRO A 5 47.22 21.40 -8.95
CA PRO A 5 46.99 20.10 -8.29
C PRO A 5 45.76 19.31 -8.80
N LYS A 6 45.62 18.05 -8.35
CA LYS A 6 44.34 17.32 -8.26
C LYS A 6 43.31 18.16 -7.49
N LEU A 7 42.17 18.50 -8.08
CA LEU A 7 40.91 18.77 -7.37
C LEU A 7 39.76 18.99 -8.38
N LEU A 8 38.55 18.66 -7.93
CA LEU A 8 37.24 18.77 -8.61
C LEU A 8 36.80 17.56 -9.44
N ALA A 9 36.73 16.40 -8.78
CA ALA A 9 35.70 15.40 -9.07
C ALA A 9 35.05 14.97 -7.76
N PHE A 10 34.38 15.89 -7.09
CA PHE A 10 33.51 15.63 -5.94
C PHE A 10 32.45 16.73 -5.96
N PHE A 11 31.20 16.41 -5.64
CA PHE A 11 29.99 17.25 -5.73
C PHE A 11 29.15 17.14 -7.03
N LEU A 12 28.79 15.91 -7.40
CA LEU A 12 27.55 15.66 -8.16
C LEU A 12 26.80 14.44 -7.58
N PHE A 13 26.63 14.39 -6.25
CA PHE A 13 25.91 13.30 -5.59
C PHE A 13 24.91 13.73 -4.50
N PHE A 14 24.58 15.02 -4.38
CA PHE A 14 23.79 15.48 -3.23
C PHE A 14 22.67 16.49 -3.54
N SER A 15 21.93 16.28 -4.62
CA SER A 15 20.70 17.07 -4.85
C SER A 15 19.51 16.31 -5.43
N PHE A 16 19.59 14.99 -5.63
CA PHE A 16 18.48 14.21 -6.22
C PHE A 16 17.65 13.38 -5.24
N ASN A 17 17.91 13.42 -3.93
CA ASN A 17 17.11 12.67 -2.95
C ASN A 17 15.95 13.50 -2.37
N SER A 18 15.94 14.82 -2.56
CA SER A 18 14.94 15.70 -1.92
C SER A 18 13.62 15.80 -2.69
N MET A 19 13.63 15.53 -4.01
CA MET A 19 12.42 15.61 -4.85
C MET A 19 11.60 14.31 -4.85
N PHE A 20 12.21 13.16 -4.57
CA PHE A 20 11.50 11.88 -4.56
C PHE A 20 10.65 11.64 -3.30
N ASN A 21 10.91 12.36 -2.21
CA ASN A 21 10.16 12.21 -0.96
C ASN A 21 8.83 12.98 -0.93
N ALA A 22 8.64 13.99 -1.77
CA ALA A 22 7.44 14.84 -1.72
C ALA A 22 6.23 14.23 -2.46
N GLU A 23 6.45 13.30 -3.39
CA GLU A 23 5.38 12.67 -4.18
C GLU A 23 4.79 11.42 -3.49
N GLU A 24 5.53 10.82 -2.56
CA GLU A 24 5.11 9.61 -1.84
C GLU A 24 4.06 9.89 -0.74
N GLU A 25 3.85 11.16 -0.38
CA GLU A 25 3.23 11.55 0.89
C GLU A 25 1.69 11.51 0.92
N LEU A 26 1.00 11.31 -0.22
CA LEU A 26 -0.47 11.51 -0.27
C LEU A 26 -1.28 10.34 -0.84
N MET A 27 -0.69 9.16 -1.06
CA MET A 27 -1.46 8.00 -1.56
C MET A 27 -2.63 7.66 -0.65
N TYR A 28 -2.42 7.68 0.67
CA TYR A 28 -3.47 7.46 1.67
C TYR A 28 -4.70 8.37 1.50
N GLN A 29 -4.49 9.63 1.09
CA GLN A 29 -5.60 10.57 0.86
C GLN A 29 -6.43 10.23 -0.38
N LYS A 30 -5.92 9.37 -1.27
CA LYS A 30 -6.58 8.90 -2.49
C LYS A 30 -7.25 7.54 -2.34
N PHE A 31 -7.32 7.02 -1.12
CA PHE A 31 -8.09 5.82 -0.79
C PHE A 31 -9.07 6.09 0.35
N VAL A 32 -10.30 5.62 0.17
CA VAL A 32 -11.36 5.65 1.19
C VAL A 32 -11.67 4.25 1.67
N THR A 33 -11.96 4.12 2.96
CA THR A 33 -12.47 2.86 3.53
C THR A 33 -13.88 2.61 3.00
N VAL A 34 -14.13 1.39 2.52
CA VAL A 34 -15.46 0.96 2.10
C VAL A 34 -16.35 0.84 3.34
N ALA A 35 -17.36 1.70 3.45
CA ALA A 35 -18.29 1.70 4.57
C ALA A 35 -19.26 0.51 4.46
N THR A 36 -18.88 -0.62 5.06
CA THR A 36 -19.67 -1.87 5.07
C THR A 36 -19.40 -2.68 6.34
N THR A 37 -20.29 -3.62 6.69
CA THR A 37 -19.98 -4.63 7.71
C THR A 37 -18.92 -5.60 7.20
N GLN A 38 -18.25 -6.30 8.13
CA GLN A 38 -17.22 -7.29 7.79
C GLN A 38 -17.78 -8.39 6.87
N GLU A 39 -18.97 -8.92 7.17
CA GLU A 39 -19.60 -9.99 6.39
C GLU A 39 -19.93 -9.53 4.98
N ARG A 40 -20.47 -8.32 4.82
CA ARG A 40 -20.84 -7.77 3.51
C ARG A 40 -19.61 -7.38 2.69
N GLY A 41 -18.56 -6.89 3.34
CA GLY A 41 -17.24 -6.72 2.72
C GLY A 41 -16.72 -8.06 2.21
N TYR A 42 -16.75 -9.08 3.05
CA TYR A 42 -16.30 -10.43 2.71
C TYR A 42 -17.08 -11.07 1.55
N LEU A 43 -18.41 -10.88 1.49
CA LEU A 43 -19.22 -11.34 0.36
C LEU A 43 -18.79 -10.66 -0.95
N THR A 44 -18.41 -9.38 -0.91
CA THR A 44 -17.88 -8.67 -2.08
C THR A 44 -16.60 -9.33 -2.59
N LEU A 45 -15.78 -9.86 -1.67
CA LEU A 45 -14.53 -10.55 -2.02
C LEU A 45 -14.74 -11.84 -2.82
N GLY A 46 -15.95 -12.43 -2.81
CA GLY A 46 -16.27 -13.60 -3.63
C GLY A 46 -16.29 -13.34 -5.15
N SER A 47 -16.25 -12.07 -5.56
CA SER A 47 -16.30 -11.63 -6.97
C SER A 47 -15.05 -10.88 -7.45
N VAL A 48 -13.99 -10.89 -6.64
CA VAL A 48 -12.71 -10.26 -6.94
C VAL A 48 -11.58 -11.27 -6.73
N ALA A 49 -10.55 -11.20 -7.56
CA ALA A 49 -9.37 -12.04 -7.45
C ALA A 49 -8.18 -11.20 -7.00
N SER A 50 -7.35 -11.75 -6.12
CA SER A 50 -6.04 -11.20 -5.82
C SER A 50 -5.17 -11.19 -7.08
N ILE A 51 -4.49 -10.08 -7.33
CA ILE A 51 -3.52 -9.97 -8.41
C ILE A 51 -2.15 -9.52 -7.91
N SER A 52 -2.02 -9.30 -6.60
CA SER A 52 -0.73 -9.04 -5.98
C SER A 52 0.21 -10.19 -6.31
N LYS A 53 1.39 -9.87 -6.87
CA LYS A 53 2.43 -10.88 -7.15
C LYS A 53 2.88 -11.60 -5.88
N LYS A 54 2.81 -10.91 -4.76
CA LYS A 54 3.09 -11.40 -3.42
C LYS A 54 2.21 -10.66 -2.42
N LEU A 55 1.64 -11.40 -1.47
CA LEU A 55 0.94 -10.81 -0.35
C LEU A 55 1.93 -10.01 0.51
N LEU A 56 1.72 -8.69 0.61
CA LEU A 56 2.53 -7.83 1.45
C LEU A 56 2.15 -8.05 2.91
N SER A 57 3.13 -8.04 3.81
CA SER A 57 2.93 -8.37 5.22
C SER A 57 3.75 -7.46 6.13
N PHE A 58 3.15 -7.05 7.24
CA PHE A 58 3.73 -6.20 8.27
C PHE A 58 3.52 -6.87 9.63
N ASP A 59 4.53 -6.85 10.49
CA ASP A 59 4.40 -7.32 11.87
C ASP A 59 3.70 -6.24 12.71
N ALA A 60 2.44 -6.45 13.05
CA ALA A 60 1.62 -5.49 13.82
C ALA A 60 2.17 -5.22 15.23
N LYS A 61 3.11 -6.04 15.73
CA LYS A 61 3.81 -5.83 17.00
C LYS A 61 5.16 -5.15 16.85
N ASN A 62 5.58 -4.81 15.63
CA ASN A 62 6.83 -4.09 15.41
C ASN A 62 6.73 -2.68 16.00
N ALA A 63 7.26 -2.52 17.21
CA ALA A 63 7.28 -1.24 17.93
C ALA A 63 8.14 -0.15 17.24
N SER A 64 8.96 -0.53 16.25
CA SER A 64 9.75 0.43 15.46
C SER A 64 9.00 0.97 14.25
N ALA A 65 7.84 0.41 13.90
CA ALA A 65 7.03 0.87 12.78
C ALA A 65 6.01 1.92 13.25
N ASP A 66 5.89 3.01 12.49
CA ASP A 66 4.88 4.04 12.74
C ASP A 66 3.55 3.69 12.05
N TYR A 67 2.76 2.82 12.70
CA TYR A 67 1.41 2.47 12.25
C TYR A 67 0.38 3.60 12.43
N SER A 68 0.78 4.75 12.97
CA SER A 68 -0.08 5.94 13.07
C SER A 68 0.07 6.89 11.88
N SER A 69 1.21 6.81 11.17
CA SER A 69 1.47 7.61 9.98
C SER A 69 0.53 7.25 8.81
N PRO A 70 0.07 8.20 7.99
CA PRO A 70 -0.64 7.87 6.74
C PRO A 70 0.24 7.08 5.74
N THR A 71 1.56 7.09 5.90
CA THR A 71 2.49 6.50 4.92
C THR A 71 2.74 5.00 5.09
N TRP A 72 2.39 4.37 6.23
CA TRP A 72 2.70 2.95 6.43
C TRP A 72 1.95 2.02 5.45
N MET A 73 0.83 2.49 4.88
CA MET A 73 0.06 1.75 3.88
C MET A 73 0.53 1.99 2.43
N ASN A 74 1.52 2.86 2.21
CA ASN A 74 1.96 3.25 0.86
C ASN A 74 2.40 2.07 -0.01
N ASP A 75 3.01 1.05 0.58
CA ASP A 75 3.40 -0.17 -0.14
C ASP A 75 2.20 -0.90 -0.74
N CYS A 76 1.09 -0.96 0.00
CA CYS A 76 -0.16 -1.57 -0.47
C CYS A 76 -0.78 -0.75 -1.61
N TYR A 77 -0.77 0.58 -1.50
CA TYR A 77 -1.29 1.47 -2.54
C TYR A 77 -0.42 1.47 -3.80
N ARG A 78 0.91 1.35 -3.65
CA ARG A 78 1.83 1.16 -4.79
C ARG A 78 1.53 -0.12 -5.55
N ASP A 79 1.30 -1.23 -4.85
CA ASP A 79 0.91 -2.48 -5.49
C ASP A 79 -0.41 -2.33 -6.27
N PHE A 80 -1.38 -1.61 -5.69
CA PHE A 80 -2.64 -1.29 -6.37
C PHE A 80 -2.42 -0.49 -7.66
N TYR A 81 -1.60 0.57 -7.63
CA TYR A 81 -1.35 1.39 -8.81
C TYR A 81 -0.50 0.66 -9.86
N ALA A 82 0.44 -0.19 -9.44
CA ALA A 82 1.25 -0.99 -10.35
C ALA A 82 0.42 -1.99 -11.18
N ALA A 83 -0.77 -2.36 -10.70
CA ALA A 83 -1.70 -3.19 -11.44
C ALA A 83 -2.47 -2.48 -12.57
N ASN A 84 -2.31 -1.16 -12.73
CA ASN A 84 -2.91 -0.33 -13.78
C ASN A 84 -4.42 -0.53 -13.96
N ASN A 85 -5.16 -0.61 -12.85
CA ASN A 85 -6.58 -0.92 -12.89
C ASN A 85 -7.33 -0.13 -11.81
N SER A 86 -8.44 0.51 -12.19
CA SER A 86 -9.13 1.51 -11.35
C SER A 86 -10.36 0.96 -10.61
N LYS A 87 -10.72 -0.31 -10.84
CA LYS A 87 -11.95 -0.93 -10.33
C LYS A 87 -11.64 -2.13 -9.43
N GLY A 88 -10.95 -1.87 -8.33
CA GLY A 88 -10.54 -2.88 -7.35
C GLY A 88 -10.52 -2.35 -5.93
N TYR A 89 -10.03 -3.19 -5.03
CA TYR A 89 -9.85 -2.85 -3.63
C TYR A 89 -8.42 -3.16 -3.18
N VAL A 90 -7.94 -2.41 -2.20
CA VAL A 90 -6.87 -2.84 -1.31
C VAL A 90 -7.52 -3.49 -0.10
N VAL A 91 -7.26 -4.76 0.12
CA VAL A 91 -7.83 -5.54 1.22
C VAL A 91 -6.79 -5.71 2.30
N PHE A 92 -7.14 -5.39 3.53
CA PHE A 92 -6.29 -5.54 4.69
C PHE A 92 -6.83 -6.64 5.59
N TRP A 93 -5.92 -7.54 5.98
CA TRP A 93 -6.21 -8.69 6.82
C TRP A 93 -5.34 -8.65 8.07
N LEU A 94 -5.86 -9.09 9.20
CA LEU A 94 -5.07 -9.32 10.40
C LEU A 94 -5.24 -10.76 10.86
N LYS A 95 -4.16 -11.53 10.77
CA LYS A 95 -4.13 -12.94 11.17
C LYS A 95 -3.05 -13.13 12.21
N GLY A 96 -3.47 -13.28 13.46
CA GLY A 96 -2.57 -13.22 14.60
C GLY A 96 -1.97 -11.82 14.70
N ASP A 97 -0.64 -11.73 14.72
CA ASP A 97 0.10 -10.47 14.82
C ASP A 97 0.59 -9.95 13.46
N ILE A 98 0.18 -10.58 12.36
CA ILE A 98 0.62 -10.16 11.01
C ILE A 98 -0.54 -9.49 10.29
N LEU A 99 -0.30 -8.25 9.89
CA LEU A 99 -1.16 -7.50 8.99
C LEU A 99 -0.74 -7.78 7.56
N TYR A 100 -1.67 -8.27 6.74
CA TYR A 100 -1.45 -8.51 5.33
C TYR A 100 -2.23 -7.49 4.51
N CYS A 101 -1.70 -7.11 3.34
CA CYS A 101 -2.48 -6.39 2.35
C CYS A 101 -2.31 -7.00 0.96
N GLU A 102 -3.40 -6.96 0.21
CA GLU A 102 -3.45 -7.37 -1.19
C GLU A 102 -4.33 -6.46 -2.02
N THR A 103 -3.99 -6.43 -3.30
CA THR A 103 -4.73 -5.78 -4.35
C THR A 103 -5.64 -6.79 -5.02
N VAL A 104 -6.94 -6.52 -5.04
CA VAL A 104 -7.94 -7.40 -5.65
C VAL A 104 -8.75 -6.66 -6.73
N PHE A 105 -9.10 -7.36 -7.81
CA PHE A 105 -9.89 -6.82 -8.90
C PHE A 105 -11.04 -7.71 -9.29
N ARG A 106 -12.11 -7.10 -9.82
CA ARG A 106 -13.30 -7.81 -10.27
C ARG A 106 -12.94 -8.91 -11.27
N THR A 107 -13.50 -10.08 -11.04
CA THR A 107 -13.42 -11.23 -11.95
C THR A 107 -14.82 -11.76 -12.26
N VAL A 108 -14.94 -12.55 -13.32
CA VAL A 108 -16.18 -13.23 -13.71
C VAL A 108 -16.34 -14.58 -13.00
N GLN A 109 -15.27 -15.10 -12.41
CA GLN A 109 -15.27 -16.37 -11.67
C GLN A 109 -15.55 -16.13 -10.19
N GLN A 110 -16.23 -17.07 -9.54
CA GLN A 110 -16.33 -17.04 -8.09
C GLN A 110 -14.97 -17.38 -7.49
N VAL A 111 -14.51 -16.54 -6.56
CA VAL A 111 -13.20 -16.68 -5.90
C VAL A 111 -13.41 -16.98 -4.43
N LYS A 112 -12.58 -17.87 -3.87
CA LYS A 112 -12.44 -18.01 -2.43
C LYS A 112 -11.49 -16.90 -1.93
N PRO A 113 -11.91 -16.01 -1.03
CA PRO A 113 -11.02 -14.99 -0.46
C PRO A 113 -9.79 -15.60 0.21
N THR A 114 -8.69 -14.84 0.27
CA THR A 114 -7.37 -15.27 0.75
C THR A 114 -7.38 -15.81 2.18
N PHE A 115 -8.13 -15.15 3.06
CA PHE A 115 -8.32 -15.57 4.45
C PHE A 115 -9.81 -15.64 4.79
N GLU A 116 -10.13 -16.27 5.93
CA GLU A 116 -11.49 -16.34 6.47
C GLU A 116 -12.01 -14.97 6.93
N VAL A 117 -13.34 -14.81 6.96
CA VAL A 117 -14.03 -13.54 7.27
C VAL A 117 -13.55 -12.87 8.56
N GLN A 118 -13.25 -13.66 9.61
CA GLN A 118 -12.81 -13.16 10.91
C GLN A 118 -11.49 -12.37 10.85
N TYR A 119 -10.69 -12.57 9.81
CA TYR A 119 -9.42 -11.88 9.61
C TYR A 119 -9.56 -10.62 8.76
N LEU A 120 -10.73 -10.35 8.16
CA LEU A 120 -10.94 -9.16 7.34
C LEU A 120 -10.98 -7.92 8.23
N MET A 121 -9.97 -7.06 8.14
CA MET A 121 -9.94 -5.82 8.90
C MET A 121 -10.67 -4.69 8.18
N ARG A 122 -10.35 -4.48 6.91
CA ARG A 122 -10.93 -3.41 6.10
C ARG A 122 -10.66 -3.62 4.62
N MET A 123 -11.48 -2.95 3.83
CA MET A 123 -11.28 -2.80 2.40
C MET A 123 -11.21 -1.30 2.10
N GLU A 124 -10.28 -0.92 1.24
CA GLU A 124 -10.15 0.44 0.75
C GLU A 124 -10.24 0.47 -0.78
N GLN A 125 -10.77 1.55 -1.33
CA GLN A 125 -10.91 1.76 -2.76
C GLN A 125 -10.45 3.16 -3.13
N PRO A 126 -10.09 3.41 -4.40
CA PRO A 126 -9.79 4.77 -4.86
C PRO A 126 -10.92 5.74 -4.53
N GLY A 127 -10.56 6.88 -3.96
CA GLY A 127 -11.49 7.94 -3.60
C GLY A 127 -10.83 8.98 -2.70
N ASP A 128 -11.35 10.20 -2.70
CA ASP A 128 -10.80 11.26 -1.86
C ASP A 128 -11.22 11.06 -0.41
N ARG A 129 -10.23 10.79 0.46
CA ARG A 129 -10.41 10.76 1.91
C ARG A 129 -10.61 12.18 2.42
N CYS A 130 -11.50 12.35 3.38
CA CYS A 130 -11.59 13.62 4.12
C CYS A 130 -10.21 13.97 4.69
N ALA A 131 -9.83 15.25 4.62
CA ALA A 131 -8.64 15.72 5.31
C ALA A 131 -8.73 15.36 6.80
N VAL A 132 -7.66 14.78 7.33
CA VAL A 132 -7.50 14.43 8.75
C VAL A 132 -7.06 15.67 9.51
#